data_AF-A0AA39U3M4-F1
#
_entry.id   AF-A0AA39U3M4-F1
#
_cell.length_a   1.000
_cell.length_b   1.000
_cell.length_c   1.000
_cell.angle_alpha   90.00
_cell.angle_beta   90.00
_cell.angle_gamma   90.00
#
_symmetry.space_group_name_H-M   'P 1'
#
loop_
_entity.id
_entity.type
_entity.pdbx_description
1 polymer ?
#
loop_
_entity_poly.entity_id
_entity_poly.type
_entity_poly.pdbx_seq_one_letter_code
_entity_poly.pdbx_strand_id
1 'polypeptide(L)' 'MAFLLRTSVVLAIALAFVNAAPAAEVTIVPLSTFTASRIEHKLVDYSPYLIDVTSQITFTQFSTSTAEVASATD' A
#
# COMPACT_ATOMS: atom_id res chain seq x y z
N MET A 1 -42.13 -7.58 -24.18
CA MET A 1 -41.64 -6.94 -22.93
C MET A 1 -40.17 -7.23 -22.63
N ALA A 2 -39.60 -8.38 -22.99
CA ALA A 2 -38.18 -8.69 -22.73
C ALA A 2 -37.15 -7.84 -23.50
N PHE A 3 -37.50 -7.32 -24.68
CA PHE A 3 -36.57 -6.54 -25.52
C PHE A 3 -36.20 -5.18 -24.90
N LEU A 4 -37.20 -4.43 -24.41
CA LEU A 4 -37.00 -3.13 -23.76
C LEU A 4 -36.17 -3.23 -22.47
N LEU A 5 -36.35 -4.34 -21.74
CA LEU A 5 -35.66 -4.62 -20.48
C LEU A 5 -34.19 -5.00 -20.71
N ARG A 6 -33.87 -5.62 -21.87
CA ARG A 6 -32.50 -5.92 -22.26
C ARG A 6 -31.76 -4.66 -22.72
N THR A 7 -32.42 -3.77 -23.46
CA THR A 7 -31.82 -2.51 -23.91
C THR A 7 -31.56 -1.55 -22.74
N SER A 8 -32.42 -1.51 -21.73
CA SER A 8 -32.22 -0.64 -20.56
C SER A 8 -31.05 -1.08 -19.69
N VAL A 9 -30.85 -2.40 -19.52
CA VAL A 9 -29.72 -2.95 -18.76
C VAL A 9 -28.40 -2.68 -19.48
N VAL A 10 -28.35 -2.86 -20.81
CA VAL A 10 -27.14 -2.58 -21.59
C VAL A 10 -26.78 -1.08 -21.54
N LEU A 11 -27.77 -0.20 -21.61
CA LEU A 11 -27.57 1.24 -21.50
C LEU A 11 -27.06 1.63 -20.10
N ALA A 12 -27.64 1.07 -19.04
CA ALA A 12 -27.20 1.32 -17.66
C ALA A 12 -25.76 0.84 -17.40
N ILE A 13 -25.40 -0.33 -17.96
CA ILE A 13 -24.02 -0.86 -17.87
C ILE A 13 -23.05 0.02 -18.66
N ALA A 14 -23.42 0.46 -19.85
CA ALA A 14 -22.58 1.37 -20.65
C ALA A 14 -22.36 2.71 -19.94
N LEU A 15 -23.40 3.30 -19.34
CA LEU A 15 -23.28 4.51 -18.53
C LEU A 15 -22.38 4.30 -17.30
N ALA A 16 -22.44 3.12 -16.66
CA ALA A 16 -21.59 2.80 -15.52
C ALA A 16 -20.11 2.67 -15.91
N PHE A 17 -19.79 2.17 -17.11
CA PHE A 17 -18.42 2.13 -17.62
C PHE A 17 -17.90 3.49 -18.06
N VAL A 18 -18.75 4.35 -18.64
CA VAL A 18 -18.38 5.71 -19.04
C VAL A 18 -18.17 6.62 -17.83
N ASN A 19 -18.95 6.42 -16.75
CA ASN A 19 -18.82 7.16 -15.49
C ASN A 19 -18.05 6.39 -14.41
N ALA A 20 -17.30 5.34 -14.78
CA ALA A 20 -16.44 4.65 -13.83
C ALA A 20 -15.41 5.67 -13.34
N ALA A 21 -15.58 6.14 -12.10
CA ALA A 21 -14.67 7.10 -11.51
C ALA A 21 -13.24 6.54 -11.59
N PRO A 22 -12.23 7.36 -11.94
CA PRO A 22 -10.86 6.90 -12.01
C PRO A 22 -10.48 6.28 -10.65
N ALA A 23 -9.90 5.09 -10.68
CA ALA A 23 -9.35 4.47 -9.49
C ALA A 23 -8.29 5.41 -8.93
N ALA A 24 -8.46 5.86 -7.69
CA ALA A 24 -7.50 6.77 -7.06
C ALA A 24 -6.11 6.13 -7.07
N GLU A 25 -5.14 6.80 -7.71
CA GLU A 25 -3.77 6.33 -7.75
C GLU A 25 -3.16 6.44 -6.34
N VAL A 26 -2.84 5.29 -5.75
CA VAL A 26 -2.17 5.25 -4.44
C VAL A 26 -0.67 5.42 -4.68
N THR A 27 -0.15 6.59 -4.35
CA THR A 27 1.30 6.84 -4.40
C THR A 27 1.91 6.50 -3.05
N ILE A 28 2.96 5.67 -3.05
CA ILE A 28 3.74 5.33 -1.86
C ILE A 28 4.93 6.27 -1.80
N VAL A 29 5.00 7.10 -0.76
CA VAL A 29 6.10 8.07 -0.56
C VAL A 29 6.87 7.70 0.71
N PRO A 30 8.21 7.56 0.67
CA PRO A 30 9.01 7.35 1.87
C PRO A 30 8.96 8.62 2.74
N LEU A 31 8.58 8.47 4.01
CA LEU A 31 8.37 9.59 4.92
C LEU A 31 9.60 9.85 5.79
N SER A 32 10.10 8.79 6.42
CA SER A 32 11.22 8.87 7.35
C SER A 32 11.98 7.56 7.39
N THR A 33 13.27 7.64 7.71
CA THR A 33 14.12 6.49 7.98
C THR A 33 14.75 6.69 9.33
N PHE A 34 14.73 5.65 10.17
CA PHE A 34 15.48 5.67 11.42
C PHE A 34 16.29 4.39 11.57
N THR A 35 17.47 4.55 12.17
CA THR A 35 18.40 3.46 12.48
C THR A 35 18.48 3.33 13.99
N ALA A 36 18.32 2.11 14.48
CA ALA A 36 18.45 1.77 15.88
C ALA A 36 19.53 0.70 16.07
N SER A 37 20.18 0.72 17.23
CA SER A 37 21.02 -0.39 17.67
C SER A 37 20.15 -1.48 18.30
N ARG A 38 20.42 -2.73 17.92
CA ARG A 38 19.84 -3.92 18.51
C ARG A 38 20.97 -4.70 19.17
N ILE A 39 20.77 -5.08 20.43
CA ILE A 39 21.68 -5.97 21.16
C ILE A 39 21.09 -7.37 21.09
N GLU A 40 21.86 -8.31 20.57
CA GLU A 40 21.50 -9.72 20.50
C GLU A 40 22.38 -10.53 21.43
N HIS A 41 21.77 -11.26 22.35
CA HIS A 41 22.48 -12.16 23.24
C HIS A 41 22.68 -13.49 22.51
N LYS A 42 23.93 -13.79 22.12
CA LYS A 42 24.28 -15.03 21.44
C LYS A 42 24.98 -15.98 22.41
N LEU A 43 24.63 -17.26 22.33
CA LEU A 43 25.38 -18.33 22.96
C LEU A 43 26.72 -18.53 22.26
N VAL A 44 27.79 -18.69 23.02
CA VAL A 44 29.09 -19.09 22.50
C VAL A 44 29.09 -20.62 22.36
N ASP A 45 29.37 -21.12 21.16
CA ASP A 45 29.41 -22.56 20.93
C ASP A 45 30.40 -23.23 21.89
N TYR A 46 29.96 -24.31 22.54
CA TYR A 46 30.71 -25.09 23.52
C TYR A 46 31.13 -24.34 24.81
N SER A 47 30.49 -23.22 25.13
CA SER A 47 30.76 -22.45 26.35
C SER A 47 29.46 -22.06 27.07
N PRO A 48 29.45 -21.98 28.42
CA PRO A 48 28.27 -21.59 29.18
C PRO A 48 28.02 -20.07 29.22
N TYR A 49 28.82 -19.26 28.51
CA TYR A 49 28.73 -17.80 28.53
C TYR A 49 27.88 -17.25 27.37
N LEU A 50 27.24 -16.10 27.65
CA LEU A 50 26.56 -15.27 26.65
C LEU A 50 27.48 -14.14 26.22
N ILE A 51 27.40 -13.78 24.94
CA ILE A 51 28.02 -12.57 24.40
C ILE A 51 26.96 -11.65 23.82
N ASP A 52 27.25 -10.35 23.88
CA ASP A 52 26.41 -9.32 23.31
C ASP A 52 26.93 -8.96 21.92
N VAL A 53 26.10 -9.15 20.91
CA VAL A 53 26.37 -8.73 19.54
C VAL A 53 25.51 -7.51 19.24
N THR A 54 26.14 -6.36 19.05
CA THR A 54 25.45 -5.14 18.65
C THR A 54 25.35 -5.08 17.14
N SER A 55 24.12 -5.11 16.62
CA SER A 55 23.80 -4.93 15.20
C SER A 55 23.01 -3.64 14.98
N GLN A 56 23.04 -3.12 13.75
CA GLN A 56 22.18 -2.00 13.36
C GLN A 56 20.96 -2.53 12.61
N ILE A 57 19.79 -2.00 12.93
CA ILE A 57 18.55 -2.23 12.21
C ILE A 57 18.02 -0.91 11.67
N THR A 58 17.58 -0.90 10.42
CA THR A 58 17.06 0.29 9.75
C THR A 58 15.60 0.06 9.39
N PHE A 59 14.75 1.00 9.77
CA PHE A 59 13.33 0.99 9.48
C PHE A 59 13.00 2.17 8.58
N THR A 60 12.26 1.91 7.50
CA THR A 60 11.74 2.95 6.60
C THR A 60 10.23 3.01 6.74
N GLN A 61 9.74 4.18 7.16
CA GLN A 61 8.31 4.45 7.20
C GLN A 61 7.85 4.95 5.83
N PHE A 62 6.76 4.37 5.33
CA PHE A 62 6.11 4.81 4.12
C PHE A 62 4.75 5.41 4.45
N SER A 63 4.39 6.47 3.73
CA SER A 63 3.05 7.03 3.75
C SER A 63 2.38 6.74 2.42
N THR A 64 1.11 6.38 2.48
CA THR A 64 0.25 6.27 1.31
C THR A 64 -0.54 7.56 1.18
N SER A 65 -0.31 8.29 0.08
CA SER A 65 -1.15 9.41 -0.30
C SER A 65 -2.04 8.96 -1.45
N THR A 66 -3.35 9.02 -1.27
CA THR A 66 -4.30 8.97 -2.38
C THR A 66 -4.34 10.35 -3.01
N ALA A 67 -3.78 10.47 -4.21
CA ALA A 67 -4.10 11.62 -5.04
C ALA A 67 -5.56 11.46 -5.46
N GLU A 68 -6.47 12.30 -4.94
CA GLU A 68 -7.78 12.43 -5.56
C GLU A 68 -7.55 12.92 -6.99
N VAL A 69 -7.84 12.05 -7.97
CA VAL A 69 -7.94 12.47 -9.36
C VAL A 69 -9.16 13.37 -9.41
N ALA A 70 -8.95 14.68 -9.25
CA ALA A 70 -9.95 15.68 -9.56
C ALA A 70 -10.34 15.43 -11.02
N SER A 71 -11.53 14.89 -11.21
CA SER A 71 -12.14 14.69 -12.53
C SER A 71 -12.14 16.04 -13.23
N ALA A 72 -11.17 16.24 -14.11
CA ALA A 72 -11.14 17.35 -15.05
C ALA A 72 -12.42 17.25 -15.88
N THR A 73 -13.40 18.05 -15.47
CA THR A 73 -14.67 18.19 -16.17
C THR A 73 -14.67 19.64 -16.65
N ASP A 74 -14.02 19.85 -17.80
CA ASP A 74 -14.28 20.97 -18.70
C ASP A 74 -15.18 20.47 -19.84
#